data_AF-T1BNE1-F1
#
_entry.id   AF-T1BNE1-F1
#
_cell.length_a   1.000
_cell.length_b   1.000
_cell.length_c   1.000
_cell.angle_alpha   90.00
_cell.angle_beta   90.00
_cell.angle_gamma   90.00
#
_symmetry.space_group_name_H-M   'P 1'
#
loop_
_entity.id
_entity.type
_entity.pdbx_description
1 polymer ?
#
loop_
_entity_poly.entity_id
_entity_poly.type
_entity_poly.pdbx_seq_one_letter_code
_entity_poly.pdbx_strand_id
1 'polypeptide(L)'
;MLPGLAERDILLLGHSDWSAAAHQWLERYFEREVEPVLSPLGLDPARPFPRIQNKSLNFIVRLEGRDAFGRDSELAIIQAPRSLPRVV
;
A
#
# COMPACT_ATOMS: atom_id res chain seq x y z
N MET A 1 13.67 19.50 8.99
CA MET A 1 12.90 19.70 7.74
C MET A 1 11.41 19.68 7.98
N LEU A 2 10.84 18.64 8.60
CA LEU A 2 9.39 18.55 8.86
C LEU A 2 8.83 19.73 9.71
N PRO A 3 9.47 20.17 10.82
CA PRO A 3 8.96 21.33 11.58
C PRO A 3 8.92 22.63 10.77
N GLY A 4 9.94 22.87 9.92
CA GLY A 4 9.99 24.07 9.09
C GLY A 4 9.01 24.08 7.91
N LEU A 5 8.39 22.93 7.57
CA LEU A 5 7.27 22.87 6.64
C LEU A 5 5.96 23.27 7.33
N ALA A 6 5.77 22.79 8.57
CA ALA A 6 4.60 23.15 9.37
C ALA A 6 4.54 24.65 9.68
N GLU A 7 5.68 25.31 9.91
CA GLU A 7 5.78 26.77 10.04
C GLU A 7 5.30 27.53 8.79
N ARG A 8 5.21 26.85 7.64
CA ARG A 8 4.73 27.39 6.36
C ARG A 8 3.38 26.79 5.95
N ASP A 9 2.64 26.23 6.91
CA ASP A 9 1.33 25.58 6.69
C ASP A 9 1.36 24.38 5.73
N ILE A 10 2.52 23.71 5.60
CA ILE A 10 2.66 22.47 4.84
C ILE A 10 2.73 21.31 5.82
N LEU A 11 1.62 20.60 5.99
CA LEU A 11 1.49 19.50 6.93
C LEU A 11 1.54 18.15 6.22
N LEU A 12 2.44 17.28 6.64
CA LEU A 12 2.43 15.85 6.31
C LEU A 12 1.56 15.13 7.33
N LEU A 13 0.32 14.82 6.95
CA LEU A 13 -0.65 14.23 7.84
C LEU A 13 -0.35 12.75 8.08
N GLY A 14 -0.22 12.35 9.35
CA GLY A 14 -0.20 10.96 9.74
C GLY A 14 -1.61 10.36 9.76
N HIS A 15 -1.70 9.03 9.84
CA HIS A 15 -3.00 8.34 9.91
C HIS A 15 -3.87 8.80 11.10
N SER A 16 -3.25 9.17 12.23
CA SER A 16 -3.94 9.71 13.41
C SER A 16 -4.54 11.10 13.21
N ASP A 17 -4.11 11.80 12.17
CA ASP A 17 -4.42 13.22 11.97
C ASP A 17 -5.44 13.43 10.84
N TRP A 18 -5.96 12.34 10.27
CA TRP A 18 -6.94 12.40 9.20
C TRP A 18 -8.30 12.84 9.74
N SER A 19 -8.84 13.90 9.14
CA SER A 19 -10.25 14.26 9.34
C SER A 19 -11.17 13.25 8.64
N ALA A 20 -12.45 13.21 9.02
CA ALA A 20 -13.44 12.37 8.33
C ALA A 20 -13.53 12.68 6.82
N ALA A 21 -13.37 13.95 6.43
CA ALA A 21 -13.35 14.37 5.03
C ALA A 21 -12.10 13.85 4.30
N ALA A 22 -10.93 13.87 4.96
CA ALA A 22 -9.70 13.32 4.40
C ALA A 22 -9.80 11.80 4.21
N HIS A 23 -10.35 11.09 5.19
CA HIS A 23 -10.56 9.65 5.09
C HIS A 23 -11.45 9.28 3.90
N GLN A 24 -12.60 9.96 3.75
CA GLN A 24 -13.52 9.71 2.65
C GLN A 24 -12.92 10.06 1.28
N TRP A 25 -12.06 11.09 1.23
CA TRP A 25 -11.33 11.42 0.00
C TRP A 25 -10.28 10.36 -0.34
N LEU A 26 -9.52 9.89 0.64
CA LEU A 26 -8.50 8.85 0.48
C LEU A 26 -9.11 7.52 0.04
N GLU A 27 -10.27 7.15 0.58
CA GLU A 27 -11.02 5.95 0.16
C GLU A 27 -11.36 6.00 -1.33
N ARG A 28 -11.99 7.10 -1.78
CA ARG A 28 -12.30 7.30 -3.21
C ARG A 28 -11.05 7.36 -4.09
N TYR A 29 -9.97 7.98 -3.60
CA TYR A 29 -8.70 8.02 -4.32
C TYR A 29 -8.12 6.61 -4.46
N PHE A 30 -8.16 5.82 -3.39
CA PHE A 30 -7.69 4.44 -3.40
C PHE A 30 -8.45 3.60 -4.44
N GLU A 31 -9.78 3.57 -4.40
CA GLU A 31 -10.61 2.78 -5.31
C GLU A 31 -10.41 3.17 -6.78
N ARG A 32 -10.24 4.48 -7.05
CA ARG A 32 -10.18 4.99 -8.43
C ARG A 32 -8.79 4.94 -9.05
N GLU A 33 -7.76 5.24 -8.26
CA GLU A 33 -6.41 5.48 -8.77
C GLU A 33 -5.40 4.43 -8.31
N VAL A 34 -5.56 3.88 -7.09
CA VAL A 34 -4.58 2.96 -6.50
C VAL A 34 -4.94 1.51 -6.78
N GLU A 35 -6.14 1.06 -6.39
CA GLU A 35 -6.60 -0.32 -6.51
C GLU A 35 -6.44 -0.89 -7.94
N PRO A 36 -6.81 -0.18 -9.02
CA PRO A 36 -6.74 -0.74 -10.38
C PRO A 36 -5.32 -1.05 -10.86
N VAL A 37 -4.31 -0.44 -10.23
CA VAL A 37 -2.89 -0.62 -10.59
C VAL A 37 -2.14 -1.49 -9.57
N LEU A 38 -2.82 -1.98 -8.53
CA LEU A 38 -2.24 -2.95 -7.61
C LEU A 38 -2.25 -4.34 -8.24
N SER A 39 -1.15 -5.07 -8.07
CA SER A 39 -1.04 -6.47 -8.47
C SER A 39 -0.44 -7.25 -7.32
N PRO A 40 -1.29 -7.71 -6.36
CA PRO A 40 -0.84 -8.53 -5.24
C PRO A 40 -0.23 -9.84 -5.74
N LEU A 41 0.87 -10.24 -5.12
CA LEU A 41 1.56 -11.48 -5.43
C LEU A 41 1.57 -12.39 -4.22
N GLY A 42 0.81 -13.48 -4.27
CA GLY A 42 0.78 -14.49 -3.22
C GLY A 42 2.15 -15.16 -3.06
N LEU A 43 2.58 -15.33 -1.81
CA LEU A 43 3.78 -16.08 -1.46
C LEU A 43 3.41 -17.51 -1.10
N ASP A 44 4.03 -18.46 -1.81
CA ASP A 44 3.89 -19.90 -1.60
C ASP A 44 5.27 -20.47 -1.26
N PRO A 45 5.47 -21.07 -0.07
CA PRO A 45 6.74 -21.67 0.32
C PRO A 45 7.24 -22.76 -0.64
N ALA A 46 6.34 -23.40 -1.39
CA ALA A 46 6.68 -24.43 -2.37
C ALA A 46 7.25 -23.86 -3.68
N ARG A 47 7.29 -22.54 -3.85
CA ARG A 47 7.78 -21.86 -5.06
C ARG A 47 8.95 -20.94 -4.74
N PRO A 48 9.89 -20.72 -5.69
CA PRO A 48 10.97 -19.78 -5.49
C PRO A 48 10.42 -18.37 -5.26
N PHE A 49 11.11 -17.62 -4.40
CA PHE A 49 10.73 -16.24 -4.09
C PHE A 49 10.69 -15.39 -5.36
N PRO A 50 9.66 -14.55 -5.54
CA PRO A 50 9.49 -13.78 -6.76
C PRO A 50 10.58 -12.72 -6.94
N ARG A 51 10.89 -12.41 -8.20
CA ARG A 51 11.87 -11.36 -8.52
C ARG A 51 11.25 -9.99 -8.29
N ILE A 52 11.71 -9.30 -7.25
CA ILE A 52 11.27 -7.94 -6.92
C ILE A 52 12.21 -6.91 -7.57
N GLN A 53 11.64 -5.79 -8.05
CA GLN A 53 12.42 -4.70 -8.61
C GLN A 53 13.31 -4.04 -7.55
N ASN A 54 14.56 -3.75 -7.89
CA ASN A 54 15.46 -3.05 -6.98
C ASN A 54 14.94 -1.64 -6.64
N LYS A 55 15.22 -1.16 -5.42
CA LYS A 55 14.83 0.17 -4.90
C LYS A 55 13.32 0.45 -4.99
N SER A 56 12.48 -0.58 -4.86
CA SER A 56 11.02 -0.45 -4.81
C SER A 56 10.51 -0.55 -3.37
N LEU A 57 9.43 0.17 -3.06
CA LEU A 57 8.72 0.01 -1.80
C LEU A 57 7.73 -1.14 -1.94
N ASN A 58 7.84 -2.12 -1.05
CA ASN A 58 7.01 -3.33 -1.03
C ASN A 58 6.46 -3.53 0.37
N PHE A 59 5.22 -4.00 0.44
CA PHE A 59 4.59 -4.44 1.66
C PHE A 59 4.46 -5.96 1.62
N ILE A 60 4.84 -6.63 2.70
CA ILE A 60 4.45 -8.03 2.94
C ILE A 60 3.26 -7.97 3.88
N VAL A 61 2.13 -8.50 3.43
CA VAL A 61 0.89 -8.51 4.19
C VAL A 61 0.52 -9.94 4.54
N ARG A 62 0.00 -10.14 5.75
CA ARG A 62 -0.62 -11.40 6.14
C ARG A 62 -2.04 -11.41 5.62
N LEU A 63 -2.42 -12.50 4.98
CA LEU A 63 -3.80 -12.73 4.57
C LEU A 63 -4.49 -13.60 5.62
N GLU A 64 -5.76 -13.32 5.87
CA GLU A 64 -6.61 -14.16 6.70
C GLU A 64 -7.68 -14.81 5.81
N GLY A 65 -7.99 -16.09 6.08
CA GLY A 65 -8.93 -16.88 5.29
C GLY A 65 -8.24 -17.89 4.36
N ARG A 66 -9.06 -18.61 3.59
CA ARG A 66 -8.59 -19.60 2.61
C ARG A 66 -8.59 -18.98 1.23
N ASP A 67 -7.55 -19.28 0.44
CA ASP A 67 -7.55 -18.90 -0.98
C ASP A 67 -8.65 -19.66 -1.75
N ALA A 68 -8.88 -19.30 -3.02
CA ALA A 68 -9.86 -19.97 -3.89
C ALA A 68 -9.59 -21.49 -4.08
N PHE A 69 -8.44 -21.98 -3.63
CA PHE A 69 -8.00 -23.37 -3.71
C PHE A 69 -7.96 -24.07 -2.33
N GLY A 70 -8.49 -23.43 -1.28
CA GLY A 70 -8.55 -24.00 0.07
C GLY A 70 -7.21 -24.05 0.81
N ARG A 71 -6.17 -23.37 0.30
CA ARG A 71 -4.86 -23.30 0.93
C ARG A 71 -4.78 -22.09 1.85
N ASP A 72 -4.01 -22.25 2.92
CA ASP A 72 -3.58 -21.14 3.76
C ASP A 72 -2.48 -20.39 3.01
N SER A 73 -2.86 -19.43 2.16
CA SER A 73 -1.89 -18.51 1.58
C SER A 73 -1.65 -17.41 2.62
N GLU A 74 -0.69 -17.65 3.51
CA GLU A 74 -0.51 -16.80 4.69
C GLU A 74 0.01 -15.39 4.36
N LEU A 75 0.68 -15.22 3.22
CA LEU A 75 1.41 -14.00 2.90
C LEU A 75 1.23 -13.57 1.45
N ALA A 76 1.16 -12.27 1.23
CA ALA A 76 1.22 -11.65 -0.09
C ALA A 76 2.17 -10.47 -0.10
N ILE A 77 2.74 -10.19 -1.27
CA ILE A 77 3.52 -8.98 -1.54
C ILE A 77 2.66 -8.00 -2.31
N ILE A 78 2.62 -6.76 -1.84
CA ILE A 78 2.00 -5.64 -2.54
C ILE A 78 3.10 -4.64 -2.89
N GLN A 79 3.25 -4.37 -4.18
CA GLN A 79 4.20 -3.36 -4.68
C GLN A 79 3.54 -2.00 -4.69
N ALA A 80 4.17 -1.00 -4.06
CA ALA A 80 3.68 0.36 -4.12
C ALA A 80 3.98 0.95 -5.52
N PRO A 81 2.96 1.26 -6.34
CA PRO A 81 3.14 1.64 -7.73
C PRO A 81 4.06 2.85 -7.89
N ARG A 82 5.00 2.80 -8.85
CA ARG A 82 5.88 3.94 -9.16
C ARG A 82 5.22 4.97 -10.07
N SER A 83 4.17 4.56 -10.79
CA SER A 83 3.36 5.44 -11.64
C SER A 83 2.59 6.48 -10.81
N LEU A 84 2.35 6.21 -9.54
CA LEU A 84 1.60 7.10 -8.65
C LEU A 84 2.54 8.00 -7.84
N PRO A 85 2.10 9.24 -7.54
CA PRO A 85 2.81 10.14 -6.65
C PRO A 85 2.95 9.53 -5.24
N ARG A 86 4.05 9.87 -4.56
CA ARG A 86 4.35 9.40 -3.20
C ARG A 86 3.76 10.30 -2.10
N VAL A 87 3.22 11.44 -2.49
CA VAL A 87 2.54 12.42 -1.65
C VAL A 87 1.29 12.83 -2.42
N VAL A 88 0.13 12.71 -1.78
CA VAL A 88 -1.20 12.97 -2.35
C VAL A 88 -2.02 13.85 -1.44
#